data_AF-A0A394D9I8-F1
#
_entry.id   AF-A0A394D9I8-F1
#
_cell.length_a   1.000
_cell.length_b   1.000
_cell.length_c   1.000
_cell.angle_alpha   90.00
_cell.angle_beta   90.00
_cell.angle_gamma   90.00
#
_symmetry.space_group_name_H-M   'P 1'
#
loop_
_entity.id
_entity.type
_entity.pdbx_description
1 polymer ?
#
loop_
_entity_poly.entity_id
_entity_poly.type
_entity_poly.pdbx_seq_one_letter_code
_entity_poly.pdbx_strand_id
1 'polypeptide(L)'
;MSLPVLDGKNYERWHIQMKALFGYQEVLEVVQHGYQIIDEEGTEAQRAAFRESKKKDCKALCMIHQCVDESNFEEIANVKTAKEAWDTLEKSYAGAEKVKKVKLQTLRREYELLQMKKGESIAEYFTKIGSLSNLMKGCGEAVRDQLVVEKVLRTLTSKFDHVVVAIEESKDLESFKIEELQSSLEAHE
;
A
#
# COMPACT_ATOMS: atom_id res chain seq x y z
N MET A 1 -25.26 9.27 -3.46
CA MET A 1 -24.06 8.64 -2.88
C MET A 1 -23.03 8.49 -3.98
N SER A 2 -21.79 8.95 -3.77
CA SER A 2 -20.71 8.61 -4.69
C SER A 2 -20.29 7.17 -4.43
N LEU A 3 -20.22 6.35 -5.48
CA LEU A 3 -19.66 5.01 -5.37
C LEU A 3 -18.14 5.09 -5.19
N PRO A 4 -17.52 4.19 -4.42
CA PRO A 4 -16.07 4.15 -4.27
C PRO A 4 -15.43 3.63 -5.57
N VAL A 5 -14.46 4.36 -6.12
CA VAL A 5 -13.71 3.92 -7.31
C VAL A 5 -12.34 3.41 -6.88
N LEU A 6 -12.01 2.16 -7.23
CA LEU A 6 -10.71 1.55 -6.98
C LEU A 6 -9.65 2.17 -7.91
N ASP A 7 -8.59 2.74 -7.31
CA ASP A 7 -7.57 3.54 -8.02
C ASP A 7 -6.13 3.04 -7.83
N GLY A 8 -5.96 1.78 -7.39
CA GLY A 8 -4.65 1.22 -7.08
C GLY A 8 -4.08 1.57 -5.71
N LYS A 9 -4.52 2.66 -5.07
CA LYS A 9 -3.98 3.15 -3.79
C LYS A 9 -4.95 2.97 -2.64
N ASN A 10 -6.24 2.87 -2.93
CA ASN A 10 -7.31 2.87 -1.94
C ASN A 10 -7.96 1.51 -1.68
N TYR A 11 -7.34 0.40 -2.11
CA TYR A 11 -7.93 -0.95 -2.07
C TYR A 11 -8.57 -1.31 -0.73
N GLU A 12 -7.89 -1.11 0.40
CA GLU A 12 -8.44 -1.42 1.73
C GLU A 12 -9.75 -0.70 2.02
N ARG A 13 -9.78 0.61 1.75
CA ARG A 13 -10.99 1.44 1.94
C ARG A 13 -12.09 1.02 0.97
N TRP A 14 -11.75 0.85 -0.30
CA TRP A 14 -12.67 0.43 -1.35
C TRP A 14 -13.31 -0.93 -1.04
N HIS A 15 -12.51 -1.90 -0.64
CA HIS A 15 -12.93 -3.26 -0.32
C HIS A 15 -13.94 -3.28 0.84
N ILE A 16 -13.70 -2.51 1.90
CA ILE A 16 -14.65 -2.37 3.02
C ILE A 16 -15.98 -1.75 2.54
N GLN A 17 -15.91 -0.66 1.77
CA GLN A 17 -17.09 0.03 1.26
C GLN A 17 -17.91 -0.83 0.29
N MET A 18 -17.23 -1.60 -0.57
CA MET A 18 -17.89 -2.52 -1.51
C MET A 18 -18.58 -3.67 -0.79
N LYS A 19 -17.97 -4.29 0.23
CA LYS A 19 -18.63 -5.33 1.04
C LYS A 19 -19.92 -4.82 1.69
N ALA A 20 -19.89 -3.60 2.25
CA ALA A 20 -21.07 -2.97 2.82
C ALA A 20 -22.15 -2.73 1.75
N LEU A 21 -21.74 -2.26 0.56
CA LEU A 21 -22.63 -2.03 -0.57
C LEU A 21 -23.28 -3.32 -1.09
N PHE A 22 -22.53 -4.42 -1.20
CA PHE A 22 -23.06 -5.72 -1.60
C PHE A 22 -24.06 -6.28 -0.59
N GLY A 23 -23.80 -6.11 0.71
CA GLY A 23 -24.73 -6.46 1.78
C GLY A 23 -26.04 -5.67 1.64
N TYR A 24 -25.94 -4.34 1.48
CA TYR A 24 -27.11 -3.47 1.27
C TYR A 24 -27.90 -3.82 0.01
N GLN A 25 -27.22 -4.24 -1.06
CA GLN A 25 -27.86 -4.60 -2.33
C GLN A 25 -28.32 -6.06 -2.42
N GLU A 26 -28.15 -6.83 -1.33
CA GLU A 26 -28.50 -8.26 -1.22
C GLU A 26 -27.82 -9.15 -2.27
N VAL A 27 -26.56 -8.84 -2.59
CA VAL A 27 -25.75 -9.59 -3.56
C VAL A 27 -24.47 -10.18 -2.96
N LEU A 28 -24.21 -9.99 -1.67
CA LEU A 28 -22.97 -10.44 -1.04
C LEU A 28 -22.74 -11.96 -1.17
N GLU A 29 -23.80 -12.76 -1.01
CA GLU A 29 -23.73 -14.22 -1.13
C GLU A 29 -23.23 -14.68 -2.49
N VAL A 30 -23.74 -14.10 -3.59
CA VAL A 30 -23.32 -14.48 -4.95
C VAL A 30 -21.91 -14.00 -5.27
N VAL A 31 -21.46 -12.91 -4.65
CA VAL A 31 -20.07 -12.43 -4.79
C VAL A 31 -19.10 -13.36 -4.06
N GLN A 32 -19.43 -13.82 -2.85
CA GLN A 32 -18.53 -14.68 -2.05
C GLN A 32 -18.54 -16.13 -2.52
N HIS A 33 -19.71 -16.68 -2.80
CA HIS A 33 -19.89 -18.10 -3.04
C HIS A 33 -20.10 -18.42 -4.52
N GLY A 34 -20.47 -17.45 -5.34
CA GLY A 34 -20.93 -17.66 -6.70
C GLY A 34 -22.38 -18.13 -6.70
N TYR A 35 -22.85 -18.60 -7.84
CA TYR A 35 -24.15 -19.24 -7.96
C TYR A 35 -24.01 -20.58 -8.66
N GLN A 36 -24.92 -21.51 -8.34
CA GLN A 36 -24.94 -22.82 -8.99
C GLN A 36 -25.52 -22.69 -10.40
N ILE A 37 -24.81 -23.26 -11.38
CA ILE A 37 -25.34 -23.47 -12.73
C ILE A 37 -26.12 -24.78 -12.70
N ILE A 38 -27.36 -24.75 -13.21
CA ILE A 38 -28.25 -25.91 -13.26
C ILE A 38 -28.46 -26.26 -14.74
N ASP A 39 -28.36 -27.56 -15.06
CA ASP A 39 -28.65 -28.10 -16.39
C ASP A 39 -30.17 -28.06 -16.68
N GLU A 40 -30.56 -28.19 -17.95
CA GLU A 40 -31.95 -27.96 -18.42
C GLU A 40 -33.01 -28.88 -17.78
N GLU A 41 -32.62 -29.94 -17.08
CA GLU A 41 -33.50 -30.94 -16.43
C GLU A 41 -34.01 -30.54 -15.03
N GLY A 42 -33.74 -29.30 -14.57
CA GLY A 42 -34.19 -28.80 -13.27
C GLY A 42 -35.72 -28.61 -13.13
N THR A 43 -36.24 -28.89 -11.94
CA THR A 43 -37.62 -28.54 -11.54
C THR A 43 -37.90 -27.04 -11.74
N GLU A 44 -39.16 -26.66 -11.86
CA GLU A 44 -39.54 -25.24 -12.06
C GLU A 44 -39.03 -24.32 -10.93
N ALA A 45 -39.06 -24.82 -9.68
CA ALA A 45 -38.50 -24.12 -8.52
C ALA A 45 -36.97 -23.92 -8.63
N GLN A 46 -36.23 -24.93 -9.07
CA GLN A 46 -34.78 -24.83 -9.30
C GLN A 46 -34.44 -23.81 -10.40
N ARG A 47 -35.20 -23.81 -11.50
CA ARG A 47 -35.02 -22.84 -12.59
C ARG A 47 -35.34 -21.40 -12.15
N ALA A 48 -36.34 -21.20 -11.30
CA ALA A 48 -36.63 -19.90 -10.72
C ALA A 48 -35.49 -19.38 -9.83
N ALA A 49 -34.98 -20.22 -8.91
CA ALA A 49 -33.85 -19.89 -8.05
C ALA A 49 -32.57 -19.58 -8.84
N PHE A 50 -32.30 -20.34 -9.90
CA PHE A 50 -31.18 -20.08 -10.82
C PHE A 50 -31.30 -18.69 -11.48
N ARG A 51 -32.46 -18.36 -12.04
CA ARG A 51 -32.69 -17.05 -12.68
C ARG A 51 -32.51 -15.89 -11.70
N GLU A 52 -32.98 -16.04 -10.46
CA GLU A 52 -32.80 -15.04 -9.41
C GLU A 52 -31.31 -14.85 -9.07
N SER A 53 -30.58 -15.95 -8.88
CA SER A 53 -29.15 -15.93 -8.55
C SER A 53 -28.33 -15.33 -9.69
N LYS A 54 -28.63 -15.68 -10.94
CA LYS A 54 -28.01 -15.08 -12.13
C LYS A 54 -28.27 -13.57 -12.22
N LYS A 55 -29.49 -13.12 -11.87
CA LYS A 55 -29.80 -11.68 -11.82
C LYS A 55 -29.01 -10.95 -10.74
N LYS A 56 -28.86 -11.56 -9.55
CA LYS A 56 -28.03 -11.03 -8.45
C LYS A 56 -26.55 -10.95 -8.86
N ASP A 57 -26.05 -11.98 -9.54
CA ASP A 57 -24.68 -12.00 -10.08
C ASP A 57 -24.45 -10.88 -11.10
N CYS A 58 -25.32 -10.74 -12.11
CA CYS A 58 -25.21 -9.63 -13.07
C CYS A 58 -25.28 -8.26 -12.38
N LYS A 59 -26.15 -8.10 -11.37
CA LYS A 59 -26.24 -6.86 -10.58
C LYS A 59 -24.93 -6.56 -9.88
N ALA A 60 -24.34 -7.54 -9.20
CA ALA A 60 -23.06 -7.38 -8.51
C ALA A 60 -21.92 -7.08 -9.49
N LEU A 61 -21.86 -7.76 -10.62
CA LEU A 61 -20.83 -7.54 -11.63
C LEU A 61 -20.89 -6.12 -12.20
N CYS A 62 -22.09 -5.62 -12.52
CA CYS A 62 -22.28 -4.23 -12.93
C CYS A 62 -21.81 -3.23 -11.86
N MET A 63 -22.06 -3.51 -10.58
CA MET A 63 -21.59 -2.66 -9.49
C MET A 63 -20.06 -2.67 -9.38
N ILE A 64 -19.41 -3.84 -9.52
CA ILE A 64 -17.95 -3.92 -9.55
C ILE A 64 -17.39 -3.07 -10.68
N HIS A 65 -17.91 -3.22 -11.91
CA HIS A 65 -17.47 -2.44 -13.08
C HIS A 65 -17.62 -0.92 -12.90
N GLN A 66 -18.65 -0.46 -12.18
CA GLN A 66 -18.84 0.98 -11.91
C GLN A 66 -17.93 1.53 -10.81
N CYS A 67 -17.36 0.64 -10.00
CA CYS A 67 -16.56 0.97 -8.83
C CYS A 67 -15.06 0.74 -9.06
N VAL A 68 -14.61 0.59 -10.31
CA VAL A 68 -13.20 0.41 -10.66
C VAL A 68 -12.77 1.44 -11.69
N ASP A 69 -11.49 1.81 -11.67
CA ASP A 69 -10.90 2.59 -12.76
C ASP A 69 -10.66 1.73 -14.02
N GLU A 70 -10.16 2.36 -15.07
CA GLU A 70 -9.91 1.70 -16.36
C GLU A 70 -8.92 0.54 -16.25
N SER A 71 -7.83 0.71 -15.49
CA SER A 71 -6.81 -0.33 -15.31
C SER A 71 -7.39 -1.56 -14.60
N ASN A 72 -8.16 -1.36 -13.54
CA ASN A 72 -8.79 -2.45 -12.80
C ASN A 72 -9.92 -3.09 -13.59
N PHE A 73 -10.63 -2.31 -14.42
CA PHE A 73 -11.63 -2.85 -15.33
C PHE A 73 -11.01 -3.79 -16.35
N GLU A 74 -9.87 -3.43 -16.95
CA GLU A 74 -9.14 -4.28 -17.89
C GLU A 74 -8.74 -5.63 -17.27
N GLU A 75 -8.33 -5.65 -15.99
CA GLU A 75 -7.99 -6.89 -15.28
C GLU A 75 -9.17 -7.87 -15.17
N ILE A 76 -10.38 -7.34 -15.00
CA ILE A 76 -11.60 -8.15 -14.81
C ILE A 76 -12.45 -8.27 -16.08
N ALA A 77 -12.09 -7.61 -17.18
CA ALA A 77 -12.95 -7.51 -18.38
C ALA A 77 -13.37 -8.86 -18.99
N ASN A 78 -12.57 -9.91 -18.78
CA ASN A 78 -12.80 -11.25 -19.34
C ASN A 78 -13.48 -12.23 -18.38
N VAL A 79 -13.74 -11.83 -17.14
CA VAL A 79 -14.41 -12.69 -16.15
C VAL A 79 -15.91 -12.77 -16.42
N LYS A 80 -16.55 -13.88 -16.03
CA LYS A 80 -17.95 -14.15 -16.37
C LYS A 80 -18.91 -13.93 -15.21
N THR A 81 -18.40 -13.89 -13.98
CA THR A 81 -19.21 -13.79 -12.77
C THR A 81 -18.70 -12.70 -11.85
N ALA A 82 -19.58 -12.18 -10.98
CA ALA A 82 -19.19 -11.21 -9.98
C ALA A 82 -18.16 -11.77 -8.99
N LYS A 83 -18.26 -13.08 -8.70
CA LYS A 83 -17.27 -13.79 -7.88
C LYS A 83 -15.89 -13.79 -8.51
N GLU A 84 -15.78 -14.20 -9.78
CA GLU A 84 -14.50 -14.20 -10.48
C GLU A 84 -13.89 -12.79 -10.56
N ALA A 85 -14.71 -11.76 -10.81
CA ALA A 85 -14.26 -10.36 -10.77
C ALA A 85 -13.70 -9.98 -9.40
N TRP A 86 -14.46 -10.28 -8.34
CA TRP A 86 -14.09 -9.97 -6.96
C TRP A 86 -12.81 -10.70 -6.52
N ASP A 87 -12.73 -12.00 -6.75
CA ASP A 87 -11.58 -12.85 -6.41
C ASP A 87 -10.32 -12.41 -7.18
N THR A 88 -10.47 -11.98 -8.44
CA THR A 88 -9.37 -11.46 -9.27
C THR A 88 -8.78 -10.19 -8.66
N LEU A 89 -9.63 -9.20 -8.34
CA LEU A 89 -9.20 -7.98 -7.68
C LEU A 89 -8.55 -8.29 -6.32
N GLU A 90 -9.20 -9.11 -5.49
CA GLU A 90 -8.64 -9.46 -4.17
C GLU A 90 -7.26 -10.11 -4.28
N LYS A 91 -7.06 -10.99 -5.27
CA LYS A 91 -5.78 -11.62 -5.53
C LYS A 91 -4.72 -10.62 -6.02
N SER A 92 -5.06 -9.73 -6.96
CA SER A 92 -4.14 -8.71 -7.49
C SER A 92 -3.57 -7.84 -6.36
N TYR A 93 -4.44 -7.36 -5.47
CA TYR A 93 -4.04 -6.48 -4.37
C TYR A 93 -3.40 -7.21 -3.19
N ALA A 94 -3.84 -8.43 -2.86
CA ALA A 94 -3.17 -9.25 -1.85
C ALA A 94 -1.74 -9.64 -2.27
N GLY A 95 -1.52 -9.91 -3.57
CA GLY A 95 -0.19 -10.13 -4.13
C GLY A 95 0.69 -8.89 -4.04
N ALA A 96 0.17 -7.74 -4.46
CA ALA A 96 0.88 -6.47 -4.39
C ALA A 96 1.27 -6.10 -2.96
N GLU A 97 0.38 -6.31 -1.98
CA GLU A 97 0.64 -6.03 -0.57
C GLU A 97 1.73 -6.96 0.01
N LYS A 98 1.70 -8.26 -0.33
CA LYS A 98 2.78 -9.19 0.06
C LYS A 98 4.13 -8.75 -0.51
N VAL A 99 4.18 -8.34 -1.77
CA VAL A 99 5.41 -7.85 -2.42
C VAL A 99 5.91 -6.57 -1.74
N LYS A 100 5.03 -5.61 -1.44
CA LYS A 100 5.38 -4.40 -0.68
C LYS A 100 5.98 -4.73 0.69
N LYS A 101 5.37 -5.66 1.44
CA LYS A 101 5.89 -6.08 2.75
C LYS A 101 7.27 -6.72 2.67
N VAL A 102 7.50 -7.63 1.70
CA VAL A 102 8.82 -8.26 1.51
C VAL A 102 9.88 -7.23 1.12
N LYS A 103 9.54 -6.32 0.19
CA LYS A 103 10.43 -5.22 -0.20
C LYS A 103 10.75 -4.31 0.99
N LEU A 104 9.75 -3.96 1.80
CA LEU A 104 9.93 -3.15 2.99
C LEU A 104 10.89 -3.80 4.01
N GLN A 105 10.83 -5.11 4.20
CA GLN A 105 11.79 -5.80 5.09
C GLN A 105 13.23 -5.69 4.57
N THR A 106 13.42 -5.80 3.26
CA THR A 106 14.75 -5.62 2.65
C THR A 106 15.25 -4.20 2.85
N LEU A 107 14.40 -3.19 2.60
CA LEU A 107 14.73 -1.79 2.80
C LEU A 107 15.01 -1.44 4.26
N ARG A 108 14.26 -2.00 5.22
CA ARG A 108 14.52 -1.82 6.66
C ARG A 108 15.91 -2.33 7.03
N ARG A 109 16.27 -3.52 6.55
CA ARG A 109 17.61 -4.07 6.76
C ARG A 109 18.71 -3.17 6.17
N GLU A 110 18.52 -2.69 4.94
CA GLU A 110 19.47 -1.76 4.31
C GLU A 110 19.57 -0.45 5.09
N TYR A 111 18.44 0.10 5.54
CA TYR A 111 18.39 1.31 6.36
C TYR A 111 19.10 1.09 7.69
N GLU A 112 18.80 0.03 8.43
CA GLU A 112 19.44 -0.29 9.72
C GLU A 112 20.96 -0.41 9.60
N LEU A 113 21.44 -1.10 8.56
CA LEU A 113 22.87 -1.30 8.29
C LEU A 113 23.57 -0.08 7.67
N LEU A 114 22.82 0.92 7.21
CA LEU A 114 23.39 2.13 6.61
C LEU A 114 24.21 2.89 7.66
N GLN A 115 25.48 3.14 7.32
CA GLN A 115 26.43 3.97 8.05
C GLN A 115 27.29 4.76 7.07
N MET A 116 27.77 5.93 7.49
CA MET A 116 28.66 6.76 6.68
C MET A 116 30.00 6.06 6.51
N LYS A 117 30.45 5.92 5.26
CA LYS A 117 31.73 5.31 4.93
C LYS A 117 32.88 6.31 5.08
N LYS A 118 34.09 5.79 5.33
CA LYS A 118 35.29 6.62 5.35
C LYS A 118 35.53 7.23 3.96
N GLY A 119 35.55 8.56 3.88
CA GLY A 119 35.78 9.31 2.64
C GLY A 119 34.51 9.54 1.79
N GLU A 120 33.35 9.08 2.26
CA GLU A 120 32.05 9.50 1.72
C GLU A 120 31.77 10.94 2.16
N SER A 121 31.15 11.75 1.29
CA SER A 121 30.74 13.11 1.68
C SER A 121 29.41 13.13 2.45
N ILE A 122 29.17 14.18 3.21
CA ILE A 122 27.89 14.38 3.92
C ILE A 122 26.73 14.40 2.91
N ALA A 123 26.86 15.14 1.80
CA ALA A 123 25.83 15.19 0.77
C ALA A 123 25.51 13.80 0.16
N GLU A 124 26.54 12.98 -0.11
CA GLU A 124 26.37 11.61 -0.60
C GLU A 124 25.64 10.74 0.43
N TYR A 125 26.01 10.85 1.70
CA TYR A 125 25.41 10.11 2.79
C TYR A 125 23.92 10.47 2.98
N PHE A 126 23.60 11.77 3.01
CA PHE A 126 22.23 12.29 3.10
C PHE A 126 21.36 11.85 1.92
N THR A 127 21.94 11.82 0.72
CA THR A 127 21.25 11.31 -0.48
C THR A 127 20.86 9.83 -0.31
N LYS A 128 21.75 9.00 0.23
CA LYS A 128 21.48 7.56 0.45
C LYS A 128 20.40 7.32 1.50
N ILE A 129 20.51 7.96 2.67
CA ILE A 129 19.51 7.79 3.74
C ILE A 129 18.15 8.37 3.33
N GLY A 130 18.12 9.49 2.61
CA GLY A 130 16.90 10.08 2.05
C GLY A 130 16.24 9.17 1.00
N SER A 131 17.03 8.59 0.10
CA SER A 131 16.53 7.63 -0.90
C SER A 131 15.90 6.41 -0.25
N LEU A 132 16.58 5.78 0.72
CA LEU A 132 16.04 4.64 1.46
C LEU A 132 14.76 4.99 2.23
N SER A 133 14.75 6.15 2.91
CA SER A 133 13.58 6.63 3.63
C SER A 133 12.37 6.81 2.72
N ASN A 134 12.57 7.38 1.52
CA ASN A 134 11.52 7.56 0.52
C ASN A 134 11.01 6.23 -0.04
N LEU A 135 11.89 5.26 -0.29
CA LEU A 135 11.49 3.91 -0.71
C LEU A 135 10.67 3.19 0.37
N MET A 136 11.04 3.34 1.64
CA MET A 136 10.29 2.79 2.78
C MET A 136 8.91 3.47 2.91
N LYS A 137 8.84 4.80 2.82
CA LYS A 137 7.58 5.56 2.77
C LYS A 137 6.69 5.09 1.61
N GLY A 138 7.27 4.82 0.44
CA GLY A 138 6.57 4.26 -0.72
C GLY A 138 5.98 2.86 -0.50
N CYS A 139 6.50 2.10 0.47
CA CYS A 139 5.95 0.81 0.89
C CYS A 139 4.96 0.92 2.06
N GLY A 140 4.59 2.14 2.47
CA GLY A 140 3.63 2.39 3.57
C GLY A 140 4.26 2.58 4.94
N GLU A 141 5.59 2.66 5.06
CA GLU A 141 6.25 2.91 6.35
C GLU A 141 6.15 4.38 6.76
N ALA A 142 5.79 4.64 8.01
CA ALA A 142 5.88 5.97 8.59
C ALA A 142 7.32 6.25 9.04
N VAL A 143 8.10 6.96 8.22
CA VAL A 143 9.45 7.43 8.57
C VAL A 143 9.39 8.88 9.05
N ARG A 144 9.51 9.09 10.37
CA ARG A 144 9.54 10.41 11.02
C ARG A 144 10.90 11.06 10.87
N ASP A 145 10.93 12.38 10.69
CA ASP A 145 12.19 13.12 10.48
C ASP A 145 13.14 13.02 11.69
N GLN A 146 12.60 13.04 12.91
CA GLN A 146 13.36 12.76 14.14
C GLN A 146 14.17 11.45 14.06
N LEU A 147 13.56 10.37 13.56
CA LEU A 147 14.24 9.06 13.46
C LEU A 147 15.37 9.08 12.43
N VAL A 148 15.27 9.93 11.40
CA VAL A 148 16.33 10.14 10.41
C VAL A 148 17.45 10.95 11.03
N VAL A 149 17.14 12.06 11.72
CA VAL A 149 18.11 12.92 12.42
C VAL A 149 18.93 12.11 13.43
N GLU A 150 18.26 11.42 14.34
CA GLU A 150 18.95 10.57 15.34
C GLU A 150 19.80 9.48 14.69
N LYS A 151 19.31 8.88 13.59
CA LYS A 151 20.11 7.87 12.88
C LYS A 151 21.36 8.49 12.30
N VAL A 152 21.26 9.62 11.59
CA VAL A 152 22.43 10.31 11.02
C VAL A 152 23.46 10.54 12.12
N LEU A 153 23.09 11.19 13.23
CA LEU A 153 23.98 11.48 14.35
C LEU A 153 24.68 10.21 14.89
N ARG A 154 23.97 9.08 15.01
CA ARG A 154 24.54 7.79 15.47
C ARG A 154 25.44 7.06 14.47
N THR A 155 25.44 7.45 13.19
CA THR A 155 26.03 6.65 12.11
C THR A 155 27.02 7.42 11.24
N LEU A 156 27.28 8.68 11.58
CA LEU A 156 28.41 9.44 11.04
C LEU A 156 29.75 8.81 11.45
N THR A 157 30.79 9.12 10.69
CA THR A 157 32.15 8.74 11.08
C THR A 157 32.65 9.59 12.24
N SER A 158 33.64 9.09 12.99
CA SER A 158 34.21 9.77 14.15
C SER A 158 34.82 11.15 13.87
N LYS A 159 35.02 11.50 12.59
CA LYS A 159 35.40 12.85 12.15
C LYS A 159 34.41 13.91 12.65
N PHE A 160 33.13 13.57 12.74
CA PHE A 160 32.05 14.49 13.08
C PHE A 160 31.62 14.44 14.55
N ASP A 161 32.28 13.65 15.41
CA ASP A 161 31.88 13.46 16.82
C ASP A 161 31.73 14.80 17.57
N HIS A 162 32.63 15.75 17.33
CA HIS A 162 32.58 17.07 17.94
C HIS A 162 31.34 17.90 17.52
N VAL A 163 30.89 17.75 16.27
CA VAL A 163 29.67 18.41 15.76
C VAL A 163 28.43 17.72 16.32
N VAL A 164 28.44 16.39 16.39
CA VAL A 164 27.35 15.59 16.96
C VAL A 164 27.08 16.01 18.41
N VAL A 165 28.11 16.05 19.25
CA VAL A 165 27.97 16.48 20.66
C VAL A 165 27.37 17.89 20.75
N ALA A 166 27.88 18.84 19.96
CA ALA A 166 27.37 20.22 19.98
C ALA A 166 25.89 20.31 19.56
N ILE A 167 25.45 19.49 18.60
CA ILE A 167 24.05 19.45 18.16
C ILE A 167 23.18 18.81 19.25
N GLU A 168 23.58 17.67 19.80
CA GLU A 168 22.83 16.96 20.84
C GLU A 168 22.67 17.78 22.12
N GLU A 169 23.66 18.61 22.48
CA GLU A 169 23.59 19.49 23.65
C GLU A 169 22.77 20.77 23.41
N SER A 170 22.68 21.26 22.17
CA SER A 170 22.12 22.59 21.87
C SER A 170 20.78 22.59 21.14
N LYS A 171 20.36 21.46 20.55
CA LYS A 171 19.15 21.36 19.72
C LYS A 171 18.16 20.37 20.30
N ASP A 172 16.87 20.67 20.13
CA ASP A 172 15.80 19.71 20.35
C ASP A 172 15.63 18.83 19.09
N LEU A 173 16.02 17.56 19.18
CA LEU A 173 16.00 16.63 18.04
C LEU A 173 14.58 16.28 17.56
N GLU A 174 13.55 16.50 18.37
CA GLU A 174 12.16 16.27 17.95
C GLU A 174 11.68 17.31 16.93
N SER A 175 12.19 18.55 17.04
CA SER A 175 11.85 19.67 16.16
C SER A 175 12.96 20.03 15.16
N PHE A 176 14.13 19.39 15.25
CA PHE A 176 15.28 19.67 14.39
C PHE A 176 15.08 19.12 12.97
N LYS A 177 15.27 19.98 11.97
CA LYS A 177 15.03 19.64 10.57
C LYS A 177 16.22 18.95 9.91
N ILE A 178 15.94 18.05 8.98
CA ILE A 178 16.97 17.30 8.25
C ILE A 178 17.88 18.26 7.45
N GLU A 179 17.32 19.32 6.85
CA GLU A 179 18.08 20.29 6.06
C GLU A 179 19.03 21.14 6.93
N GLU A 180 18.60 21.48 8.15
CA GLU A 180 19.41 22.22 9.13
C GLU A 180 20.55 21.34 9.67
N LEU A 181 20.27 20.05 9.91
CA LEU A 181 21.28 19.07 10.27
C LEU A 181 22.32 18.92 9.16
N GLN A 182 21.87 18.72 7.91
CA GLN A 182 22.76 18.56 6.76
C GLN A 182 23.68 19.78 6.61
N SER A 183 23.11 20.99 6.63
CA SER A 183 23.87 22.24 6.48
C SER A 183 24.92 22.41 7.59
N SER A 184 24.56 22.04 8.84
CA SER A 184 25.49 22.10 9.98
C SER A 184 26.67 21.15 9.81
N LEU A 185 26.43 19.94 9.29
CA LEU A 185 27.45 18.93 9.07
C LEU A 185 28.36 19.28 7.88
N GLU A 186 27.80 19.76 6.77
CA GLU A 186 28.55 20.20 5.58
C GLU A 186 29.50 21.36 5.89
N ALA A 187 29.14 22.25 6.82
CA ALA A 187 30.01 23.35 7.25
C ALA A 187 31.29 22.88 7.98
N HIS A 188 31.33 21.62 8.43
CA HIS A 188 32.44 21.02 9.19
C HIS A 188 33.08 19.82 8.47
N GLU A 189 32.75 19.63 7.19
CA GLU A 189 33.37 18.63 6.31
C GLU A 189 34.71 19.10 5.77
#